data_AF-A0A1U8LM57-F1
#
_entry.id   AF-A0A1U8LM57-F1
#
_cell.length_a   1.000
_cell.length_b   1.000
_cell.length_c   1.000
_cell.angle_alpha   90.00
_cell.angle_beta   90.00
_cell.angle_gamma   90.00
#
_symmetry.space_group_name_H-M   'P 1'
#
loop_
_entity.id
_entity.type
_entity.pdbx_description
1 polymer ?
#
loop_
_entity_poly.entity_id
_entity_poly.type
_entity_poly.pdbx_seq_one_letter_code
_entity_poly.pdbx_strand_id
1 'polypeptide(L)' 'MCAEIIEEFQKCHLEHPITKFFGECTELKIKLDRCFRQEDVFIWQKALKRKANFEQSKKLKERLQALRKETAENDS' A
#
# COMPACT_ATOMS: atom_id res chain seq x y z
N MET A 1 4.41 11.49 6.63
CA MET A 1 5.08 10.16 6.58
C MET A 1 5.10 9.61 7.99
N CYS A 2 5.11 8.28 8.21
CA CYS A 2 5.16 7.75 9.58
C CYS A 2 6.43 8.15 10.37
N ALA A 3 7.44 8.74 9.71
CA ALA A 3 8.68 9.24 10.30
C ALA A 3 8.50 10.26 11.44
N GLU A 4 7.56 11.20 11.33
CA GLU A 4 7.31 12.22 12.35
C GLU A 4 6.79 11.60 13.66
N ILE A 5 5.91 10.59 13.52
CA ILE A 5 5.34 9.83 14.65
C ILE A 5 6.42 8.97 15.32
N ILE A 6 7.40 8.47 14.56
CA ILE A 6 8.54 7.71 15.10
C ILE A 6 9.44 8.62 15.93
N GLU A 7 9.74 9.84 15.46
CA GLU A 7 10.54 10.81 16.22
C GLU A 7 9.87 11.21 17.53
N GLU A 8 8.57 11.53 17.51
CA GLU A 8 7.82 11.86 18.73
C GLU A 8 7.77 10.68 19.71
N PHE A 9 7.61 9.46 19.19
CA PHE A 9 7.63 8.26 20.01
C PHE A 9 9.01 8.03 20.65
N GLN A 10 10.10 8.25 19.89
CA GLN A 10 11.46 8.15 20.42
C GLN A 10 11.76 9.24 21.46
N LYS A 11 11.32 10.49 21.26
CA LYS A 11 11.45 11.56 22.26
C LYS A 11 10.70 11.22 23.55
N CYS A 12 9.47 10.73 23.45
CA CYS A 12 8.68 10.25 24.60
C CYS A 12 9.44 9.15 25.37
N HIS A 13 10.09 8.22 24.67
CA HIS A 13 10.91 7.17 25.27
C HIS A 13 12.23 7.64 25.89
N LEU A 14 12.80 8.75 25.40
CA LEU A 14 14.04 9.35 25.91
C LEU A 14 13.79 10.21 27.17
N GLU A 15 12.67 10.93 27.21
CA GLU A 15 12.28 11.77 28.36
C GLU A 15 11.74 10.94 29.53
N HIS A 16 11.13 9.78 29.24
CA HIS A 16 10.48 8.91 30.23
C HIS A 16 11.12 7.50 30.30
N PRO A 17 12.41 7.36 30.66
CA PRO A 17 13.10 6.07 30.69
C PRO A 17 12.58 5.12 31.77
N ILE A 18 12.00 5.63 32.86
CA ILE A 18 11.54 4.85 34.04
C ILE A 18 10.02 4.63 34.03
N THR A 19 9.21 5.58 33.54
CA THR A 19 7.74 5.44 33.46
C THR A 19 7.25 4.76 32.17
N LYS A 20 8.17 4.17 31.39
CA LYS A 20 7.93 3.40 30.14
C LYS A 20 6.80 2.35 30.22
N PHE A 21 6.42 1.92 31.42
CA PHE A 21 5.35 0.95 31.68
C PHE A 21 3.98 1.55 32.07
N PHE A 22 3.88 2.86 32.31
CA PHE A 22 2.68 3.52 32.88
C PHE A 22 1.82 4.28 31.87
N GLY A 23 1.92 3.96 30.58
CA GLY A 23 0.91 4.33 29.62
C GLY A 23 0.97 5.76 29.05
N GLU A 24 1.94 6.60 29.46
CA GLU A 24 2.14 7.95 28.90
C GLU A 24 2.38 7.95 27.39
N CYS A 25 3.19 7.01 26.88
CA CYS A 25 3.45 6.89 25.44
C CYS A 25 2.47 5.93 24.71
N THR A 26 1.41 5.42 25.36
CA THR A 26 0.48 4.44 24.74
C THR A 26 -0.30 5.05 23.58
N GLU A 27 -0.68 6.32 23.67
CA GLU A 27 -1.41 6.99 22.59
C GLU A 27 -0.54 7.17 21.34
N LEU A 28 0.73 7.58 21.51
CA LEU A 28 1.71 7.68 20.43
C LEU A 28 2.00 6.30 19.82
N LYS A 29 2.09 5.25 20.65
CA LYS A 29 2.22 3.86 20.19
C LYS A 29 1.04 3.46 19.29
N ILE A 30 -0.20 3.73 19.68
CA ILE A 30 -1.39 3.38 18.89
C ILE A 30 -1.40 4.12 17.54
N LYS A 31 -1.02 5.40 17.53
CA LYS A 31 -0.90 6.19 16.29
C LYS A 31 0.17 5.61 15.36
N LEU A 32 1.32 5.23 15.91
CA LEU A 32 2.41 4.61 15.16
C LEU A 32 1.97 3.27 14.54
N ASP A 33 1.33 2.42 15.34
CA ASP A 33 0.84 1.10 14.94
C ASP A 33 -0.26 1.20 13.86
N ARG A 34 -1.08 2.26 13.93
CA ARG A 34 -2.09 2.58 12.90
C ARG A 34 -1.43 3.07 11.61
N CYS A 35 -0.37 3.87 11.70
CA CYS A 35 0.38 4.36 10.55
C CYS A 35 1.05 3.20 9.79
N PHE A 36 1.72 2.30 10.50
CA PHE A 36 2.30 1.08 9.91
C PHE A 36 1.24 0.16 9.30
N ARG A 37 0.12 -0.09 9.99
CA ARG A 37 -0.98 -0.87 9.41
C ARG A 37 -1.56 -0.22 8.15
N GLN A 38 -1.66 1.10 8.09
CA GLN A 38 -2.10 1.78 6.88
C GLN A 38 -1.10 1.63 5.74
N GLU A 39 0.19 1.73 6.02
CA GLU A 39 1.26 1.53 5.05
C GLU A 39 1.25 0.10 4.50
N ASP A 40 1.18 -0.91 5.37
CA ASP A 40 1.11 -2.33 4.98
C ASP A 40 -0.13 -2.64 4.13
N VAL A 41 -1.31 -2.16 4.55
CA VAL A 41 -2.57 -2.30 3.79
C VAL A 41 -2.47 -1.60 2.44
N PHE A 42 -1.89 -0.40 2.38
CA PHE A 42 -1.71 0.35 1.14
C PHE A 42 -0.77 -0.36 0.16
N ILE A 43 0.36 -0.88 0.64
CA ILE A 43 1.33 -1.63 -0.18
C ILE A 43 0.64 -2.88 -0.76
N TRP A 44 -0.07 -3.65 0.07
CA TRP A 44 -0.81 -4.83 -0.36
C TRP A 44 -1.90 -4.49 -1.39
N GLN A 45 -2.68 -3.43 -1.13
CA GLN A 45 -3.74 -2.98 -2.05
C GLN A 45 -3.19 -2.46 -3.38
N LYS A 46 -2.02 -1.80 -3.37
CA LYS A 46 -1.31 -1.38 -4.59
C LYS A 46 -0.79 -2.58 -5.38
N ALA A 47 -0.27 -3.61 -4.71
CA ALA A 47 0.14 -4.86 -5.36
C ALA A 47 -1.05 -5.59 -6.01
N LEU A 48 -2.20 -5.67 -5.32
CA LEU A 48 -3.42 -6.24 -5.88
C LEU A 48 -3.93 -5.46 -7.09
N LYS A 49 -3.98 -4.12 -7.01
CA LYS A 49 -4.37 -3.28 -8.15
C LYS A 49 -3.45 -3.47 -9.35
N ARG A 50 -2.14 -3.59 -9.14
CA ARG A 50 -1.17 -3.88 -10.21
C ARG A 50 -1.45 -5.24 -10.87
N LYS A 51 -1.72 -6.27 -10.07
CA LYS A 51 -2.07 -7.61 -10.58
C LYS A 51 -3.35 -7.57 -11.41
N ALA A 52 -4.39 -6.89 -10.94
CA ALA A 52 -5.65 -6.73 -11.67
C ALA A 52 -5.47 -5.94 -12.99
N ASN A 53 -4.72 -4.83 -12.95
CA ASN A 53 -4.45 -4.05 -14.16
C ASN A 53 -3.66 -4.84 -15.22
N PHE A 54 -2.72 -5.67 -14.78
CA PHE A 54 -1.97 -6.54 -15.68
C PHE A 54 -2.88 -7.54 -16.40
N GLU A 55 -3.78 -8.20 -15.66
CA GLU A 55 -4.74 -9.15 -16.21
C GLU A 55 -5.74 -8.50 -17.17
N GLN A 56 -6.29 -7.35 -16.80
CA GLN A 56 -7.17 -6.57 -17.68
C GLN A 56 -6.45 -6.13 -18.96
N SER A 57 -5.21 -5.65 -18.85
CA SER A 57 -4.41 -5.26 -20.01
C SER A 57 -4.12 -6.42 -20.93
N LYS A 58 -3.83 -7.62 -20.39
CA LYS A 58 -3.59 -8.83 -21.18
C LYS A 58 -4.84 -9.21 -21.98
N LYS A 59 -6.01 -9.25 -21.32
CA LYS A 59 -7.29 -9.58 -21.95
C LYS A 59 -7.68 -8.59 -23.04
N LEU A 60 -7.45 -7.30 -22.81
CA LEU A 60 -7.71 -6.26 -23.82
C LEU A 60 -6.80 -6.43 -25.05
N LYS A 61 -5.52 -6.73 -24.83
CA LYS A 61 -4.56 -6.95 -25.93
C LYS A 61 -4.93 -8.16 -26.78
N GLU A 62 -5.34 -9.26 -26.15
CA GLU A 62 -5.81 -10.47 -26.86
C GLU A 62 -7.05 -10.16 -27.71
N ARG A 63 -8.03 -9.43 -27.17
CA ARG A 63 -9.23 -9.00 -27.91
C ARG A 63 -8.90 -8.11 -29.11
N LEU A 64 -7.99 -7.14 -28.93
CA LEU A 64 -7.56 -6.26 -30.01
C LEU A 64 -6.83 -7.04 -31.11
N GLN A 65 -6.04 -8.06 -30.77
CA GLN A 65 -5.39 -8.90 -31.76
C GLN A 65 -6.38 -9.79 -32.52
N ALA A 66 -7.39 -10.34 -31.86
CA ALA A 66 -8.44 -11.10 -32.54
C ALA A 66 -9.21 -10.23 -33.53
N LEU A 67 -9.68 -9.05 -33.09
CA LEU A 67 -10.40 -8.10 -33.95
C LEU A 67 -9.56 -7.68 -35.17
N ARG A 68 -8.26 -7.43 -35.00
CA ARG A 68 -7.36 -7.07 -36.11
C ARG A 68 -7.23 -8.18 -37.14
N LYS A 69 -7.21 -9.45 -36.71
CA LYS A 69 -7.14 -10.60 -37.62
C LYS A 69 -8.46 -10.75 -38.38
N GLU A 70 -9.59 -10.64 -37.69
CA GLU A 70 -10.92 -10.69 -38.29
C GLU A 70 -11.10 -9.61 -39.37
N THR A 71 -10.71 -8.36 -39.10
CA THR A 71 -10.78 -7.29 -40.11
C THR A 71 -9.84 -7.52 -41.29
N ALA A 72 -8.64 -8.06 -41.06
CA ALA A 72 -7.68 -8.33 -42.13
C ALA A 72 -8.13 -9.49 -43.05
N GLU A 73 -8.80 -10.49 -42.49
CA GLU A 73 -9.38 -11.62 -43.24
C GLU A 73 -10.64 -11.21 -44.02
N ASN A 74 -11.41 -10.23 -43.52
CA ASN A 74 -12.64 -9.78 -44.15
C ASN A 74 -12.42 -8.71 -45.24
N ASP A 75 -11.23 -8.09 -45.27
CA ASP A 75 -10.80 -7.12 -46.29
C ASP A 75 -10.04 -7.78 -47.48
N SER A 76 -9.92 -9.11 -47.53
CA SER A 76 -9.30 -9.90 -48.63
C SER A 76 -10.34 -10.65 -49.47
#